data_AF-W2TPC4-F1
#
_entry.id   AF-W2TPC4-F1
#
_cell.length_a   1.000
_cell.length_b   1.000
_cell.length_c   1.000
_cell.angle_alpha   90.00
_cell.angle_beta   90.00
_cell.angle_gamma   90.00
#
_symmetry.space_group_name_H-M   'P 1'
#
loop_
_entity.id
_entity.type
_entity.pdbx_description
1 polymer ?
#
loop_
_entity_poly.entity_id
_entity_poly.type
_entity_poly.pdbx_seq_one_letter_code
_entity_poly.pdbx_strand_id
1 'polypeptide(L)'
;SVTIPSLNLIDVLGYGYYPDFTSFQLDGKKVNINVLTSSFSPITRRLVISTENLVTLSNYVNSSNNRFLLSWNHQAISVVL
;
A
#
# COMPACT_ATOMS: atom_id res chain seq x y z
N SER A 1 13.32 -17.93 -16.53
CA SER A 1 13.63 -16.93 -15.48
C SER A 1 12.41 -16.79 -14.58
N VAL A 2 12.58 -16.50 -13.29
CA VAL A 2 11.47 -16.21 -12.37
C VAL A 2 11.36 -14.69 -12.25
N THR A 3 10.19 -14.14 -12.55
CA THR A 3 9.91 -12.71 -12.37
C THR A 3 9.31 -12.49 -10.99
N ILE A 4 9.91 -11.59 -10.21
CA ILE A 4 9.36 -11.20 -8.90
C ILE A 4 8.11 -10.32 -9.16
N PRO A 5 6.95 -10.64 -8.57
CA PRO A 5 5.72 -9.90 -8.82
C PRO A 5 5.74 -8.52 -8.14
N SER A 6 4.79 -7.67 -8.51
CA SER A 6 4.43 -6.48 -7.75
C SER A 6 3.36 -6.79 -6.69
N LEU A 7 3.32 -6.00 -5.63
CA LEU A 7 2.17 -5.93 -4.72
C LEU A 7 1.16 -4.95 -5.31
N ASN A 8 -0.07 -5.42 -5.51
CA ASN A 8 -1.14 -4.64 -6.16
C ASN A 8 -2.34 -4.35 -5.25
N LEU A 9 -2.52 -5.15 -4.19
CA LEU A 9 -3.69 -5.07 -3.32
C LEU A 9 -3.27 -5.16 -1.86
N ILE A 10 -3.80 -4.26 -1.05
CA ILE A 10 -3.73 -4.29 0.41
C ILE A 10 -5.15 -4.18 0.95
N ASP A 11 -5.49 -5.08 1.87
CA ASP A 11 -6.79 -5.12 2.55
C ASP A 11 -6.60 -4.85 4.04
N VAL A 12 -7.10 -3.72 4.51
CA VAL A 12 -6.96 -3.28 5.90
C VAL A 12 -8.30 -3.46 6.59
N LEU A 13 -8.33 -4.36 7.57
CA LEU A 13 -9.51 -4.66 8.38
C LEU A 13 -9.50 -3.79 9.66
N GLY A 14 -10.69 -3.35 10.10
CA GLY A 14 -10.83 -2.56 11.32
C GLY A 14 -10.27 -1.13 11.23
N TYR A 15 -10.15 -0.58 10.02
CA TYR A 15 -9.63 0.77 9.78
C TYR A 15 -10.54 1.85 10.39
N GLY A 16 -10.00 2.60 11.35
CA GLY A 16 -10.77 3.50 12.22
C GLY A 16 -10.99 4.92 11.71
N TYR A 17 -10.51 5.25 10.50
CA TYR A 17 -10.52 6.62 9.97
C TYR A 17 -11.16 6.65 8.57
N TYR A 18 -11.62 7.83 8.13
CA TYR A 18 -11.91 8.03 6.71
C TYR A 18 -10.57 8.17 5.96
N PRO A 19 -10.33 7.40 4.90
CA PRO A 19 -9.07 7.45 4.18
C PRO A 19 -8.92 8.75 3.38
N ASP A 20 -7.73 9.33 3.41
CA ASP A 20 -7.30 10.34 2.46
C ASP A 20 -6.41 9.67 1.41
N PHE A 21 -7.01 9.30 0.27
CA PHE A 21 -6.32 8.64 -0.84
C PHE A 21 -5.25 9.52 -1.51
N THR A 22 -5.15 10.81 -1.16
CA THR A 22 -4.13 11.72 -1.71
C THR A 22 -2.87 11.80 -0.83
N SER A 23 -2.91 11.24 0.38
CA SER A 23 -1.83 11.31 1.38
C SER A 23 -0.82 10.15 1.33
N PHE A 24 -1.03 9.18 0.45
CA PHE A 24 -0.24 7.96 0.41
C PHE A 24 1.20 8.20 -0.02
N GLN A 25 2.11 7.53 0.69
CA GLN A 25 3.54 7.59 0.48
C GLN A 25 4.16 6.20 0.59
N LEU A 26 5.01 5.84 -0.37
CA LEU A 26 5.88 4.67 -0.35
C LEU A 26 7.31 5.14 -0.05
N ASP A 27 7.89 4.69 1.06
CA ASP A 27 9.21 5.09 1.54
C ASP A 27 9.41 6.62 1.58
N GLY A 28 8.38 7.34 2.04
CA GLY A 28 8.36 8.81 2.12
C GLY A 28 8.16 9.53 0.79
N LYS A 29 7.98 8.81 -0.33
CA LYS A 29 7.66 9.39 -1.63
C LYS A 29 6.18 9.27 -1.92
N LYS A 30 5.54 10.36 -2.34
CA LYS A 30 4.12 10.36 -2.71
C LYS A 30 3.84 9.34 -3.81
N VAL A 31 2.80 8.53 -3.62
CA VAL A 31 2.30 7.59 -4.62
C VAL A 31 0.82 7.84 -4.87
N ASN A 32 0.40 7.66 -6.13
CA ASN A 32 -1.01 7.82 -6.50
C ASN A 32 -1.75 6.51 -6.27
N ILE A 33 -2.79 6.54 -5.45
CA ILE A 33 -3.71 5.42 -5.31
C ILE A 33 -4.78 5.52 -6.39
N ASN A 34 -5.05 4.41 -7.06
CA ASN A 34 -6.17 4.31 -7.98
C ASN A 34 -7.48 4.26 -7.19
N VAL A 35 -8.16 5.41 -7.10
CA VAL A 35 -9.43 5.58 -6.39
C VAL A 35 -10.62 4.92 -7.08
N LEU A 36 -10.49 4.50 -8.36
CA LEU A 36 -11.55 3.79 -9.07
C LEU A 36 -11.61 2.32 -8.65
N THR A 37 -10.48 1.74 -8.23
CA THR A 37 -10.36 0.34 -7.82
C THR A 37 -10.18 0.18 -6.31
N SER A 38 -9.83 1.26 -5.62
CA SER A 38 -9.75 1.30 -4.15
C SER A 38 -11.10 1.70 -3.56
N SER A 39 -11.37 1.26 -2.34
CA SER A 39 -12.63 1.56 -1.67
C SER A 39 -12.51 1.56 -0.16
N PHE A 40 -13.45 2.22 0.51
CA PHE A 40 -13.61 2.16 1.95
C PHE A 40 -15.07 1.98 2.32
N SER A 41 -15.32 1.08 3.26
CA SER A 41 -16.64 0.89 3.88
C SER A 41 -16.59 1.34 5.33
N PRO A 42 -17.36 2.40 5.72
CA PRO A 42 -17.44 2.83 7.11
C PRO A 42 -18.22 1.83 7.99
N ILE A 43 -19.11 1.03 7.39
CA ILE A 43 -19.91 0.02 8.11
C ILE A 43 -19.01 -1.13 8.57
N THR A 44 -18.23 -1.70 7.64
CA THR A 44 -17.35 -2.85 7.94
C THR A 44 -15.97 -2.42 8.39
N ARG A 45 -15.66 -1.11 8.38
CA ARG A 45 -14.34 -0.55 8.67
C ARG A 45 -13.23 -1.21 7.83
N ARG A 46 -13.52 -1.45 6.55
CA ARG A 46 -12.60 -2.11 5.62
C ARG A 46 -12.10 -1.11 4.59
N LEU A 47 -10.78 -0.95 4.52
CA LEU A 47 -10.10 -0.16 3.50
C LEU A 47 -9.40 -1.11 2.53
N VAL A 48 -9.82 -1.06 1.26
CA VAL A 48 -9.17 -1.79 0.15
C VAL A 48 -8.37 -0.78 -0.65
N ILE A 49 -7.06 -0.99 -0.70
CA ILE A 49 -6.14 -0.24 -1.56
C ILE A 49 -5.78 -1.15 -2.72
N SER A 50 -6.30 -0.85 -3.91
CA SER A 50 -6.05 -1.62 -5.13
C SER A 50 -5.46 -0.69 -6.17
N THR A 51 -4.18 -0.88 -6.48
CA THR A 51 -3.42 -0.06 -7.43
C THR A 51 -2.40 -0.94 -8.11
N GLU A 52 -2.46 -1.01 -9.44
CA GLU A 52 -1.52 -1.81 -10.21
C GLU A 52 -0.09 -1.32 -9.99
N ASN A 53 0.83 -2.25 -9.74
CA ASN A 53 2.24 -1.98 -9.47
C ASN A 53 2.47 -1.01 -8.30
N LEU A 54 1.63 -1.05 -7.26
CA LEU A 54 1.76 -0.21 -6.07
C LEU A 54 3.15 -0.35 -5.44
N VAL A 55 3.67 -1.58 -5.31
CA VAL A 55 5.05 -1.83 -4.88
C VAL A 55 5.71 -2.83 -5.82
N THR A 56 6.83 -2.43 -6.44
CA THR A 56 7.69 -3.33 -7.22
C THR A 56 8.61 -4.11 -6.27
N LEU A 57 8.26 -5.35 -5.91
CA LEU A 57 8.95 -6.11 -4.85
C LEU A 57 10.42 -6.44 -5.19
N SER A 58 10.78 -6.54 -6.47
CA SER A 58 12.17 -6.75 -6.89
C SER A 58 13.12 -5.65 -6.42
N ASN A 59 12.63 -4.44 -6.17
CA ASN A 59 13.43 -3.32 -5.65
C ASN A 59 13.90 -3.55 -4.21
N TYR A 60 13.28 -4.49 -3.49
CA TYR A 60 13.50 -4.71 -2.06
C TYR A 60 14.15 -6.07 -1.78
N VAL A 61 13.79 -7.12 -2.52
CA VAL A 61 14.31 -8.49 -2.30
C VAL A 61 15.85 -8.58 -2.45
N ASN A 62 16.45 -7.78 -3.32
CA ASN A 62 17.89 -7.77 -3.57
C ASN A 62 18.59 -6.49 -3.04
N SER A 63 17.89 -5.71 -2.23
CA SER A 63 18.40 -4.46 -1.65
C SER A 63 18.96 -4.70 -0.26
N SER A 64 19.93 -3.88 0.17
CA SER A 64 20.35 -3.83 1.58
C SER A 64 19.22 -3.39 2.51
N ASN A 65 18.17 -2.75 1.97
CA ASN A 65 16.93 -2.45 2.63
C ASN A 65 15.83 -3.37 2.09
N ASN A 66 15.64 -4.51 2.75
CA ASN A 66 14.66 -5.54 2.38
C ASN A 66 13.23 -5.23 2.86
N ARG A 67 12.94 -3.95 3.14
CA ARG A 67 11.64 -3.53 3.64
C ARG A 67 11.13 -2.32 2.88
N PHE A 68 9.81 -2.22 2.80
CA PHE A 68 9.12 -1.02 2.34
C PHE A 68 8.17 -0.50 3.42
N LEU A 69 7.99 0.81 3.47
CA LEU A 69 7.04 1.50 4.32
C LEU A 69 5.97 2.17 3.45
N LEU A 70 4.74 1.67 3.52
CA LEU A 70 3.58 2.37 2.99
C LEU A 70 2.92 3.16 4.12
N SER A 71 2.73 4.46 3.95
CA SER A 71 2.13 5.33 4.95
C SER A 71 1.12 6.28 4.33
N TRP A 72 0.15 6.70 5.12
CA TRP A 72 -0.87 7.68 4.77
C TRP A 72 -1.36 8.36 6.04
N ASN A 73 -2.24 9.35 5.92
CA ASN A 73 -2.78 10.01 7.10
C ASN A 73 -3.41 8.98 8.05
N HIS A 74 -3.00 9.02 9.32
CA HIS A 74 -3.45 8.17 10.42
C HIS A 74 -2.90 6.73 10.51
N GLN A 75 -2.15 6.22 9.52
CA GLN A 75 -1.60 4.85 9.58
C GLN A 75 -0.31 4.67 8.79
N ALA A 76 0.45 3.63 9.14
CA ALA A 76 1.57 3.14 8.34
C ALA A 76 1.71 1.62 8.46
N ILE A 77 2.15 0.97 7.37
CA ILE A 77 2.45 -0.46 7.29
C ILE A 77 3.89 -0.62 6.82
N SER A 78 4.71 -1.29 7.63
CA SER A 78 6.05 -1.73 7.25
C SER A 78 6.02 -3.21 6.94
N VAL A 79 6.53 -3.60 5.77
CA VAL A 79 6.65 -5.01 5.36
C VAL A 79 8.12 -5.33 5.12
N VAL A 80 8.56 -6.46 5.66
CA VAL A 80 9.91 -7.01 5.47
C VAL A 80 9.80 -8.20 4.53
N LEU A 81 10.66 -8.23 3.50
CA LEU A 81 10.70 -9.24 2.43
C LEU A 81 11.95 -10.11 2.55
#